data_AF-A0A1X6NMS2-F1
#
_entry.id   AF-A0A1X6NMS2-F1
#
_cell.length_a   1.000
_cell.length_b   1.000
_cell.length_c   1.000
_cell.angle_alpha   90.00
_cell.angle_beta   90.00
_cell.angle_gamma   90.00
#
_symmetry.space_group_name_H-M   'P 1'
#
loop_
_entity.id
_entity.type
_entity.pdbx_description
1 polymer ?
#
loop_
_entity_poly.entity_id
_entity_poly.type
_entity_poly.pdbx_seq_one_letter_code
_entity_poly.pdbx_strand_id
1 'polypeptide(L)'
;MLNALIQRQADAHAAGRLAAATGAMERGVGGLSPASIAAVMAAARAGAADPTGDGDQSVLRTRRDEAGDAECAPLRAAWATGLDVVEVAQADPWLSDCILGAVDGVAASLARARASGGDAAVRRLVDTRASLLRLSSVGVVVCGSRLGFTPAAGAGGGGDGGRRRVGRYAETLSALLAAGANADAKDIAGHNPVACATGVGACATSLALVPPLVAAGGDPNCVNRFGEPILMAPISIGDAAAFTALLRAGAAASLHVPLPGSPARTPAQSLNGSPALMRSLTAWQRSAARGARRCAACGAAASRQCEQCRVTYYCTRDCQVADWKGAAGHKRTCGSVGAVDVDVRTMTTDGPAMPRGTTTRMMSRLTGAVTREDDKLVPVSGTFKVKVQVPVRMAAAPTAPTRAPIKLSNADGAFLLLPPTGDAAGAYRVLDALVRAEGVAGLKAYLAARALPPPSPIW
;
A
#
# COMPACT_ATOMS: atom_id res chain seq x y z
N MET A 1 -14.87 -53.46 11.83
CA MET A 1 -16.00 -52.71 12.43
C MET A 1 -15.65 -51.26 12.73
N LEU A 2 -14.51 -50.96 13.39
CA LEU A 2 -14.05 -49.60 13.73
C LEU A 2 -13.82 -48.68 12.51
N ASN A 3 -13.11 -49.14 11.47
CA ASN A 3 -12.89 -48.35 10.24
C ASN A 3 -14.19 -47.97 9.51
N ALA A 4 -15.19 -48.84 9.53
CA ALA A 4 -16.49 -48.58 8.92
C ALA A 4 -17.35 -47.62 9.77
N LEU A 5 -17.04 -47.47 11.06
CA LEU A 5 -17.68 -46.51 11.96
C LEU A 5 -17.03 -45.12 11.83
N ILE A 6 -15.70 -45.08 11.73
CA ILE A 6 -14.91 -43.86 11.45
C ILE A 6 -15.28 -43.29 10.09
N GLN A 7 -15.39 -44.13 9.05
CA GLN A 7 -15.79 -43.68 7.72
C GLN A 7 -17.22 -43.13 7.73
N ARG A 8 -18.15 -43.81 8.40
CA ARG A 8 -19.53 -43.32 8.55
C ARG A 8 -19.62 -42.02 9.34
N GLN A 9 -18.78 -41.82 10.36
CA GLN A 9 -18.69 -40.54 11.08
C GLN A 9 -18.08 -39.45 10.21
N ALA A 10 -17.05 -39.75 9.41
CA ALA A 10 -16.46 -38.81 8.48
C ALA A 10 -17.44 -38.41 7.37
N ASP A 11 -18.22 -39.36 6.85
CA ASP A 11 -19.24 -39.15 5.82
C ASP A 11 -20.45 -38.40 6.38
N ALA A 12 -20.89 -38.70 7.62
CA ALA A 12 -21.94 -37.94 8.30
C ALA A 12 -21.50 -36.51 8.65
N HIS A 13 -20.24 -36.32 9.04
CA HIS A 13 -19.65 -35.00 9.25
C HIS A 13 -19.46 -34.25 7.91
N ALA A 14 -19.18 -34.95 6.81
CA ALA A 14 -19.13 -34.36 5.47
C ALA A 14 -20.52 -33.96 4.97
N ALA A 15 -21.55 -34.79 5.18
CA ALA A 15 -22.93 -34.51 4.82
C ALA A 15 -23.54 -33.38 5.68
N GLY A 16 -23.25 -33.36 6.98
CA GLY A 16 -23.63 -32.26 7.88
C GLY A 16 -22.95 -30.94 7.50
N ARG A 17 -21.65 -30.96 7.15
CA ARG A 17 -20.95 -29.81 6.57
C ARG A 17 -21.57 -29.37 5.25
N LEU A 18 -21.99 -30.30 4.39
CA LEU A 18 -22.58 -29.99 3.09
C LEU A 18 -23.96 -29.33 3.24
N ALA A 19 -24.84 -29.84 4.10
CA ALA A 19 -26.15 -29.23 4.35
C ALA A 19 -26.05 -27.86 5.03
N ALA A 20 -25.14 -27.71 6.00
CA ALA A 20 -24.85 -26.42 6.62
C ALA A 20 -24.23 -25.43 5.62
N ALA A 21 -23.35 -25.90 4.73
CA ALA A 21 -22.79 -25.11 3.64
C ALA A 21 -23.87 -24.66 2.66
N THR A 22 -24.82 -25.52 2.27
CA THR A 22 -25.94 -25.13 1.38
C THR A 22 -26.81 -24.05 1.99
N GLY A 23 -27.21 -24.19 3.26
CA GLY A 23 -28.00 -23.16 3.96
C GLY A 23 -27.23 -21.87 4.24
N ALA A 24 -25.91 -21.94 4.47
CA ALA A 24 -25.05 -20.76 4.58
C ALA A 24 -24.90 -20.05 3.22
N MET A 25 -24.78 -20.82 2.13
CA MET A 25 -24.69 -20.32 0.77
C MET A 25 -25.95 -19.55 0.37
N GLU A 26 -27.14 -20.09 0.68
CA GLU A 26 -28.44 -19.43 0.42
C GLU A 26 -28.60 -18.10 1.16
N ARG A 27 -28.07 -17.99 2.40
CA ARG A 27 -28.09 -16.73 3.17
C ARG A 27 -27.03 -15.75 2.67
N GLY A 28 -25.82 -16.21 2.35
CA GLY A 28 -24.72 -15.37 1.89
C GLY A 28 -24.92 -14.77 0.50
N VAL A 29 -25.84 -15.32 -0.31
CA VAL A 29 -26.28 -14.73 -1.58
C VAL A 29 -27.61 -13.98 -1.50
N GLY A 30 -28.24 -13.94 -0.32
CA GLY A 30 -29.48 -13.22 -0.08
C GLY A 30 -29.33 -11.72 -0.37
N GLY A 31 -30.15 -11.20 -1.28
CA GLY A 31 -30.11 -9.79 -1.68
C GLY A 31 -29.10 -9.45 -2.79
N LEU A 32 -28.36 -10.42 -3.31
CA LEU A 32 -27.52 -10.24 -4.50
C LEU A 32 -28.36 -10.24 -5.78
N SER A 33 -27.89 -9.50 -6.81
CA SER A 33 -28.50 -9.57 -8.14
C SER A 33 -28.24 -10.93 -8.80
N PRO A 34 -29.10 -11.39 -9.74
CA PRO A 34 -28.87 -12.64 -10.47
C PRO A 34 -27.49 -12.71 -11.15
N ALA A 35 -27.02 -11.59 -11.69
CA ALA A 35 -25.67 -11.50 -12.28
C ALA A 35 -24.56 -11.69 -11.23
N SER A 36 -24.74 -11.16 -10.02
CA SER A 36 -23.78 -11.30 -8.92
C SER A 36 -23.72 -12.75 -8.44
N ILE A 37 -24.88 -13.41 -8.29
CA ILE A 37 -24.98 -14.83 -7.94
C ILE A 37 -24.29 -15.68 -9.01
N ALA A 38 -24.59 -15.44 -10.29
CA ALA A 38 -23.97 -16.17 -11.39
C ALA A 38 -22.43 -16.03 -11.39
N ALA A 39 -21.92 -14.82 -11.16
CA ALA A 39 -20.48 -14.55 -11.09
C ALA A 39 -19.80 -15.29 -9.91
N VAL A 40 -20.40 -15.26 -8.72
CA VAL A 40 -19.90 -16.00 -7.56
C VAL A 40 -19.89 -17.49 -7.82
N MET A 41 -20.99 -18.05 -8.34
CA MET A 41 -21.10 -19.48 -8.61
C MET A 41 -20.13 -19.95 -9.71
N ALA A 42 -19.91 -19.13 -10.73
CA ALA A 42 -18.91 -19.42 -11.76
C ALA A 42 -17.48 -19.48 -11.16
N ALA A 43 -17.11 -18.48 -10.35
CA ALA A 43 -15.80 -18.44 -9.71
C ALA A 43 -15.63 -19.54 -8.64
N ALA A 44 -16.68 -19.87 -7.88
CA ALA A 44 -16.67 -20.98 -6.93
C ALA A 44 -16.49 -22.33 -7.63
N ARG A 45 -17.19 -22.57 -8.75
CA ARG A 45 -17.04 -23.80 -9.57
C ARG A 45 -15.64 -23.92 -10.13
N ALA A 46 -15.06 -22.83 -10.66
CA ALA A 46 -13.69 -22.82 -11.17
C ALA A 46 -12.65 -23.22 -10.10
N GLY A 47 -12.89 -22.84 -8.84
CA GLY A 47 -12.04 -23.22 -7.71
C GLY A 47 -12.38 -24.54 -7.03
N ALA A 48 -13.45 -25.25 -7.42
CA ALA A 48 -13.93 -26.43 -6.70
C ALA A 48 -12.95 -27.62 -6.76
N ALA A 49 -12.17 -27.72 -7.84
CA ALA A 49 -11.12 -28.74 -7.99
C ALA A 49 -9.84 -28.43 -7.17
N ASP A 50 -9.74 -27.23 -6.60
CA ASP A 50 -8.58 -26.75 -5.85
C ASP A 50 -9.01 -26.32 -4.43
N PRO A 51 -9.24 -27.27 -3.50
CA PRO A 51 -9.80 -26.96 -2.19
C PRO A 51 -8.84 -26.20 -1.26
N THR A 52 -7.54 -26.16 -1.57
CA THR A 52 -6.50 -25.55 -0.71
C THR A 52 -5.71 -24.43 -1.39
N GLY A 53 -5.75 -24.35 -2.70
CA GLY A 53 -5.13 -23.27 -3.47
C GLY A 53 -6.09 -22.14 -3.81
N ASP A 54 -5.56 -21.18 -4.55
CA ASP A 54 -6.25 -19.93 -4.85
C ASP A 54 -7.22 -20.07 -6.03
N GLY A 55 -7.22 -21.20 -6.76
CA GLY A 55 -8.00 -21.36 -7.98
C GLY A 55 -7.60 -20.37 -9.09
N ASP A 56 -8.54 -20.03 -9.96
CA ASP A 56 -8.30 -19.07 -11.04
C ASP A 56 -8.21 -17.62 -10.53
N GLN A 57 -7.00 -17.08 -10.59
CA GLN A 57 -6.64 -15.72 -10.18
C GLN A 57 -6.42 -14.79 -11.38
N SER A 58 -6.91 -15.16 -12.56
CA SER A 58 -6.84 -14.32 -13.75
C SER A 58 -7.62 -13.00 -13.58
N VAL A 59 -7.10 -11.94 -14.20
CA VAL A 59 -7.72 -10.62 -14.19
C VAL A 59 -9.02 -10.65 -14.99
N LEU A 60 -10.11 -10.29 -14.33
CA LEU A 60 -11.44 -10.14 -14.91
C LEU A 60 -11.45 -8.90 -15.79
N ARG A 61 -11.65 -9.08 -17.10
CA ARG A 61 -11.58 -7.98 -18.05
C ARG A 61 -12.86 -7.14 -17.99
N THR A 62 -12.72 -5.83 -18.06
CA THR A 62 -13.85 -4.93 -18.31
C THR A 62 -14.19 -4.96 -19.81
N ARG A 63 -14.72 -6.06 -20.34
CA ARG A 63 -15.48 -5.95 -21.59
C ARG A 63 -16.82 -5.36 -21.20
N ARG A 64 -17.13 -4.17 -21.72
CA ARG A 64 -18.54 -3.77 -21.82
C ARG A 64 -19.12 -4.68 -22.89
N ASP A 65 -19.98 -5.61 -22.49
CA ASP A 65 -20.85 -6.28 -23.44
C ASP A 65 -21.92 -5.28 -23.95
N GLU A 66 -22.72 -5.71 -24.93
CA GLU A 66 -23.83 -4.91 -25.47
C GLU A 66 -24.92 -4.62 -24.41
N ALA A 67 -24.91 -5.36 -23.29
CA ALA A 67 -25.81 -5.19 -22.14
C ALA A 67 -25.30 -4.17 -21.10
N GLY A 68 -24.04 -3.71 -21.21
CA GLY A 68 -23.46 -2.65 -20.37
C GLY A 68 -22.86 -3.11 -19.04
N ASP A 69 -22.89 -4.41 -18.72
CA ASP A 69 -22.35 -4.93 -17.47
C ASP A 69 -20.87 -5.31 -17.67
N ALA A 70 -19.97 -4.60 -17.01
CA ALA A 70 -18.56 -4.98 -16.99
C ALA A 70 -18.42 -6.32 -16.23
N GLU A 71 -17.77 -7.35 -16.81
CA GLU A 71 -17.63 -8.70 -16.20
C GLU A 71 -17.14 -8.69 -14.73
N CYS A 72 -16.40 -7.64 -14.32
CA CYS A 72 -15.92 -7.46 -12.95
C CYS A 72 -16.94 -6.88 -11.95
N ALA A 73 -17.99 -6.19 -12.41
CA ALA A 73 -18.90 -5.44 -11.54
C ALA A 73 -19.79 -6.36 -10.67
N PRO A 74 -20.39 -7.44 -11.20
CA PRO A 74 -21.21 -8.34 -10.39
C PRO A 74 -20.40 -9.06 -9.30
N LEU A 75 -19.21 -9.58 -9.62
CA LEU A 75 -18.37 -10.23 -8.61
C LEU A 75 -17.86 -9.23 -7.57
N ARG A 76 -17.50 -8.00 -7.96
CA ARG A 76 -17.09 -6.96 -7.01
C ARG A 76 -18.21 -6.60 -6.05
N ALA A 77 -19.45 -6.43 -6.56
CA ALA A 77 -20.61 -6.15 -5.74
C ALA A 77 -20.88 -7.28 -4.73
N ALA A 78 -20.81 -8.53 -5.19
CA ALA A 78 -20.95 -9.70 -4.34
C ALA A 78 -19.85 -9.79 -3.27
N TRP A 79 -18.58 -9.62 -3.66
CA TRP A 79 -17.44 -9.66 -2.75
C TRP A 79 -17.56 -8.62 -1.63
N ALA A 80 -18.06 -7.42 -1.95
CA ALA A 80 -18.20 -6.33 -1.00
C ALA A 80 -19.20 -6.63 0.14
N THR A 81 -20.10 -7.61 0.00
CA THR A 81 -21.03 -7.99 1.08
C THR A 81 -20.39 -8.88 2.14
N GLY A 82 -19.21 -9.47 1.86
CA GLY A 82 -18.61 -10.49 2.71
C GLY A 82 -19.18 -11.91 2.52
N LEU A 83 -20.19 -12.06 1.65
CA LEU A 83 -20.90 -13.32 1.34
C LEU A 83 -21.29 -14.09 2.62
N ASP A 84 -20.97 -15.39 2.68
CA ASP A 84 -21.36 -16.36 3.69
C ASP A 84 -20.28 -16.60 4.76
N VAL A 85 -19.25 -15.74 4.87
CA VAL A 85 -18.10 -16.00 5.77
C VAL A 85 -18.54 -16.12 7.22
N VAL A 86 -19.49 -15.28 7.67
CA VAL A 86 -19.95 -15.30 9.07
C VAL A 86 -20.79 -16.55 9.32
N GLU A 87 -21.66 -16.92 8.39
CA GLU A 87 -22.53 -18.08 8.48
C GLU A 87 -21.74 -19.38 8.47
N VAL A 88 -20.75 -19.50 7.57
CA VAL A 88 -19.87 -20.66 7.50
C VAL A 88 -19.01 -20.76 8.75
N ALA A 89 -18.50 -19.63 9.27
CA ALA A 89 -17.75 -19.63 10.52
C ALA A 89 -18.60 -20.02 11.73
N GLN A 90 -19.88 -19.65 11.78
CA GLN A 90 -20.80 -20.06 12.85
C GLN A 90 -21.14 -21.55 12.80
N ALA A 91 -21.15 -22.15 11.59
CA ALA A 91 -21.51 -23.55 11.39
C ALA A 91 -20.34 -24.52 11.58
N ASP A 92 -19.10 -24.07 11.44
CA ASP A 92 -17.90 -24.89 11.56
C ASP A 92 -17.08 -24.48 12.80
N PRO A 93 -16.89 -25.38 13.80
CA PRO A 93 -16.16 -25.04 15.02
C PRO A 93 -14.72 -24.53 14.80
N TRP A 94 -14.00 -25.07 13.80
CA TRP A 94 -12.65 -24.62 13.48
C TRP A 94 -12.65 -23.18 12.95
N LEU A 95 -13.60 -22.86 12.08
CA LEU A 95 -13.73 -21.51 11.53
C LEU A 95 -14.31 -20.52 12.53
N SER A 96 -15.15 -20.99 13.46
CA SER A 96 -15.65 -20.21 14.61
C SER A 96 -14.49 -19.76 15.50
N ASP A 97 -13.58 -20.69 15.84
CA ASP A 97 -12.39 -20.35 16.61
C ASP A 97 -11.49 -19.35 15.85
N CYS A 98 -11.35 -19.50 14.53
CA CYS A 98 -10.60 -18.57 13.69
C CYS A 98 -11.23 -17.16 13.67
N ILE A 99 -12.54 -17.03 13.38
CA ILE A 99 -13.19 -15.72 13.25
C ILE A 99 -13.28 -14.98 14.59
N LEU A 100 -13.34 -15.71 15.71
CA LEU A 100 -13.35 -15.14 17.05
C LEU A 100 -11.95 -14.84 17.61
N GLY A 101 -10.88 -15.31 16.96
CA GLY A 101 -9.52 -15.24 17.51
C GLY A 101 -9.41 -16.03 18.83
N ALA A 102 -9.89 -17.27 18.83
CA ALA A 102 -9.84 -18.18 19.97
C ALA A 102 -8.61 -19.10 19.84
N VAL A 103 -7.46 -18.61 20.34
CA VAL A 103 -6.16 -19.27 20.17
C VAL A 103 -6.14 -20.71 20.73
N ASP A 104 -6.79 -20.96 21.86
CA ASP A 104 -6.83 -22.30 22.48
C ASP A 104 -7.60 -23.30 21.62
N GLY A 105 -8.73 -22.89 21.05
CA GLY A 105 -9.55 -23.71 20.16
C GLY A 105 -8.83 -24.02 18.84
N VAL A 106 -8.16 -23.02 18.26
CA VAL A 106 -7.27 -23.20 17.11
C VAL A 106 -6.13 -24.17 17.42
N ALA A 107 -5.43 -23.98 18.54
CA ALA A 107 -4.33 -24.85 18.95
C ALA A 107 -4.79 -26.30 19.16
N ALA A 108 -5.95 -26.51 19.79
CA ALA A 108 -6.52 -27.83 19.98
C ALA A 108 -6.89 -28.51 18.63
N SER A 109 -7.44 -27.75 17.69
CA SER A 109 -7.75 -28.26 16.34
C SER A 109 -6.49 -28.63 15.55
N LEU A 110 -5.45 -27.80 15.62
CA LEU A 110 -4.14 -28.09 15.02
C LEU A 110 -3.51 -29.36 15.63
N ALA A 111 -3.58 -29.52 16.95
CA ALA A 111 -3.08 -30.71 17.64
C ALA A 111 -3.85 -31.99 17.21
N ARG A 112 -5.19 -31.92 17.10
CA ARG A 112 -6.01 -33.03 16.60
C ARG A 112 -5.66 -33.39 15.15
N ALA A 113 -5.49 -32.39 14.27
CA ALA A 113 -5.06 -32.62 12.90
C ALA A 113 -3.68 -33.30 12.85
N ARG A 114 -2.73 -32.82 13.67
CA ARG A 114 -1.40 -33.40 13.75
C ARG A 114 -1.41 -34.84 14.27
N ALA A 115 -2.23 -35.14 15.28
CA ALA A 115 -2.37 -36.49 15.83
C ALA A 115 -3.00 -37.48 14.83
N SER A 116 -3.94 -37.02 14.00
CA SER A 116 -4.67 -37.87 13.05
C SER A 116 -3.94 -38.11 11.73
N GLY A 117 -3.13 -37.15 11.26
CA GLY A 117 -2.47 -37.27 9.95
C GLY A 117 -1.22 -36.41 9.77
N GLY A 118 -0.57 -36.04 10.87
CA GLY A 118 0.70 -35.31 10.86
C GLY A 118 0.63 -33.93 10.19
N ASP A 119 1.79 -33.47 9.72
CA ASP A 119 1.99 -32.15 9.11
C ASP A 119 1.14 -31.97 7.84
N ALA A 120 0.88 -33.05 7.10
CA ALA A 120 0.03 -33.01 5.91
C ALA A 120 -1.44 -32.72 6.26
N ALA A 121 -1.96 -33.29 7.36
CA ALA A 121 -3.30 -32.98 7.84
C ALA A 121 -3.40 -31.55 8.37
N VAL A 122 -2.36 -31.06 9.05
CA VAL A 122 -2.26 -29.67 9.51
C VAL A 122 -2.29 -28.70 8.32
N ARG A 123 -1.45 -28.92 7.30
CA ARG A 123 -1.42 -28.10 6.08
C ARG A 123 -2.78 -28.06 5.39
N ARG A 124 -3.42 -29.22 5.21
CA ARG A 124 -4.78 -29.28 4.66
C ARG A 124 -5.77 -28.46 5.49
N LEU A 125 -5.74 -28.58 6.82
CA LEU A 125 -6.66 -27.84 7.69
C LEU A 125 -6.49 -26.32 7.57
N VAL A 126 -5.26 -25.81 7.60
CA VAL A 126 -5.00 -24.37 7.59
C VAL A 126 -5.23 -23.72 6.22
N ASP A 127 -4.98 -24.45 5.14
CA ASP A 127 -5.11 -23.94 3.77
C ASP A 127 -6.45 -24.25 3.10
N THR A 128 -7.31 -25.11 3.68
CA THR A 128 -8.64 -25.35 3.11
C THR A 128 -9.40 -24.03 2.94
N ARG A 129 -9.88 -23.79 1.71
CA ARG A 129 -10.65 -22.61 1.35
C ARG A 129 -12.10 -22.80 1.76
N ALA A 130 -12.53 -22.01 2.74
CA ALA A 130 -13.90 -21.99 3.22
C ALA A 130 -14.68 -20.82 2.60
N SER A 131 -16.01 -20.91 2.69
CA SER A 131 -16.97 -19.90 2.20
C SER A 131 -16.93 -19.64 0.70
N LEU A 132 -17.94 -18.92 0.19
CA LEU A 132 -17.98 -18.40 -1.17
C LEU A 132 -16.87 -17.37 -1.44
N LEU A 133 -16.30 -16.75 -0.40
CA LEU A 133 -15.11 -15.91 -0.56
C LEU A 133 -13.82 -16.73 -0.73
N ARG A 134 -13.85 -18.06 -0.49
CA ARG A 134 -12.68 -18.93 -0.56
C ARG A 134 -11.55 -18.46 0.35
N LEU A 135 -11.88 -18.06 1.57
CA LEU A 135 -10.87 -17.64 2.55
C LEU A 135 -10.16 -18.85 3.14
N SER A 136 -8.84 -18.74 3.33
CA SER A 136 -8.09 -19.62 4.23
C SER A 136 -8.41 -19.30 5.69
N SER A 137 -7.94 -20.14 6.62
CA SER A 137 -8.03 -19.86 8.06
C SER A 137 -7.44 -18.49 8.44
N VAL A 138 -6.33 -18.10 7.81
CA VAL A 138 -5.71 -16.76 7.98
C VAL A 138 -6.65 -15.66 7.49
N GLY A 139 -7.30 -15.83 6.33
CA GLY A 139 -8.29 -14.88 5.82
C GLY A 139 -9.49 -14.73 6.76
N VAL A 140 -9.98 -15.83 7.35
CA VAL A 140 -11.09 -15.81 8.31
C VAL A 140 -10.72 -15.07 9.61
N VAL A 141 -9.50 -15.26 10.13
CA VAL A 141 -8.98 -14.48 11.27
C VAL A 141 -8.95 -12.99 10.95
N VAL A 142 -8.49 -12.61 9.76
CA VAL A 142 -8.47 -11.20 9.32
C VAL A 142 -9.89 -10.62 9.23
N CYS A 143 -10.85 -11.34 8.65
CA CYS A 143 -12.25 -10.93 8.63
C CYS A 143 -12.82 -10.73 10.05
N GLY A 144 -12.56 -11.68 10.95
CA GLY A 144 -12.94 -11.60 12.36
C GLY A 144 -12.40 -10.36 13.05
N SER A 145 -11.12 -10.04 12.82
CA SER A 145 -10.45 -8.87 13.41
C SER A 145 -11.10 -7.54 13.03
N ARG A 146 -11.74 -7.48 11.84
CA ARG A 146 -12.46 -6.31 11.33
C ARG A 146 -13.86 -6.16 11.92
N LEU A 147 -14.55 -7.27 12.16
CA LEU A 147 -15.94 -7.29 12.64
C LEU A 147 -16.08 -6.98 14.13
N GLY A 148 -15.00 -7.11 14.90
CA GLY A 148 -15.01 -6.72 16.31
C GLY A 148 -15.89 -7.61 17.20
N PHE A 149 -16.15 -8.86 16.83
CA PHE A 149 -16.95 -9.79 17.63
C PHE A 149 -16.44 -9.90 19.07
N THR A 150 -17.19 -9.39 20.04
CA THR A 150 -17.06 -9.78 21.45
C THR A 150 -17.89 -11.04 21.66
N PRO A 151 -17.35 -12.13 22.25
CA PRO A 151 -18.21 -13.09 22.93
C PRO A 151 -19.00 -12.30 23.98
N ALA A 152 -20.32 -12.46 24.01
CA ALA A 152 -21.24 -11.67 24.84
C ALA A 152 -20.72 -11.46 26.28
N ALA A 153 -20.35 -10.22 26.60
CA ALA A 153 -20.36 -9.65 27.94
C ALA A 153 -20.23 -8.12 27.85
N GLY A 154 -21.36 -7.43 28.09
CA GLY A 154 -21.41 -6.06 28.61
C GLY A 154 -20.95 -4.93 27.68
N ALA A 155 -21.90 -4.11 27.26
CA ALA A 155 -21.62 -2.74 26.87
C ALA A 155 -20.91 -2.01 28.03
N GLY A 156 -19.65 -1.62 27.82
CA GLY A 156 -18.87 -0.83 28.77
C GLY A 156 -17.44 -1.34 28.91
N GLY A 157 -16.48 -0.68 28.25
CA GLY A 157 -15.07 -1.02 28.44
C GLY A 157 -14.13 -0.21 27.57
N GLY A 158 -13.86 1.03 28.00
CA GLY A 158 -12.75 1.81 27.46
C GLY A 158 -11.38 1.15 27.69
N GLY A 159 -10.43 1.44 26.79
CA GLY A 159 -8.99 1.24 26.99
C GLY A 159 -8.44 -0.18 26.79
N ASP A 160 -8.85 -1.15 27.62
CA ASP A 160 -8.15 -2.44 27.73
C ASP A 160 -8.72 -3.55 26.82
N GLY A 161 -10.04 -3.53 26.57
CA GLY A 161 -10.70 -4.51 25.69
C GLY A 161 -10.17 -4.51 24.25
N GLY A 162 -9.76 -3.35 23.74
CA GLY A 162 -9.14 -3.22 22.42
C GLY A 162 -7.74 -3.85 22.38
N ARG A 163 -6.92 -3.68 23.42
CA ARG A 163 -5.57 -4.23 23.48
C ARG A 163 -5.58 -5.75 23.66
N ARG A 164 -6.48 -6.27 24.49
CA ARG A 164 -6.73 -7.72 24.63
C ARG A 164 -7.22 -8.33 23.32
N ARG A 165 -8.09 -7.63 22.58
CA ARG A 165 -8.56 -8.06 21.25
C ARG A 165 -7.41 -8.16 20.24
N VAL A 166 -6.56 -7.13 20.16
CA VAL A 166 -5.37 -7.13 19.30
C VAL A 166 -4.47 -8.33 19.63
N GLY A 167 -4.17 -8.55 20.91
CA GLY A 167 -3.35 -9.68 21.37
C GLY A 167 -3.91 -11.03 20.91
N ARG A 168 -5.21 -11.27 21.13
CA ARG A 168 -5.87 -12.51 20.74
C ARG A 168 -5.76 -12.84 19.25
N TYR A 169 -6.10 -11.89 18.37
CA TYR A 169 -6.02 -12.12 16.93
C TYR A 169 -4.56 -12.29 16.45
N ALA A 170 -3.62 -11.56 17.05
CA ALA A 170 -2.20 -11.71 16.74
C ALA A 170 -1.64 -13.09 17.16
N GLU A 171 -2.05 -13.59 18.34
CA GLU A 171 -1.68 -14.92 18.83
C GLU A 171 -2.29 -16.03 17.96
N THR A 172 -3.58 -15.92 17.63
CA THR A 172 -4.25 -16.87 16.71
C THR A 172 -3.57 -16.89 15.35
N LEU A 173 -3.28 -15.71 14.77
CA LEU A 173 -2.55 -15.62 13.51
C LEU A 173 -1.16 -16.27 13.62
N SER A 174 -0.42 -15.98 14.69
CA SER A 174 0.92 -16.54 14.90
C SER A 174 0.88 -18.07 14.98
N ALA A 175 -0.13 -18.65 15.63
CA ALA A 175 -0.32 -20.10 15.70
C ALA A 175 -0.58 -20.71 14.30
N LEU A 176 -1.42 -20.07 13.48
CA LEU A 176 -1.68 -20.52 12.10
C LEU A 176 -0.43 -20.43 11.23
N LEU A 177 0.30 -19.32 11.30
CA LEU A 177 1.54 -19.11 10.53
C LEU A 177 2.63 -20.11 10.95
N ALA A 178 2.78 -20.38 12.26
CA ALA A 178 3.69 -21.41 12.77
C ALA A 178 3.31 -22.83 12.32
N ALA A 179 2.01 -23.08 12.08
CA ALA A 179 1.51 -24.32 11.49
C ALA A 179 1.69 -24.40 9.96
N GLY A 180 2.27 -23.36 9.34
CA GLY A 180 2.57 -23.31 7.91
C GLY A 180 1.44 -22.79 7.04
N ALA A 181 0.46 -22.08 7.60
CA ALA A 181 -0.61 -21.45 6.82
C ALA A 181 -0.05 -20.44 5.82
N ASN A 182 -0.59 -20.43 4.60
CA ASN A 182 -0.14 -19.49 3.57
C ASN A 182 -0.61 -18.05 3.88
N ALA A 183 0.34 -17.17 4.20
CA ALA A 183 0.11 -15.75 4.47
C ALA A 183 -0.27 -14.93 3.24
N ASP A 184 -0.10 -15.48 2.03
CA ASP A 184 -0.46 -14.86 0.75
C ASP A 184 -1.70 -15.50 0.09
N ALA A 185 -2.44 -16.36 0.81
CA ALA A 185 -3.63 -17.04 0.31
C ALA A 185 -4.68 -16.07 -0.26
N LYS A 186 -5.00 -16.19 -1.55
CA LYS A 186 -5.90 -15.26 -2.23
C LYS A 186 -7.35 -15.73 -2.18
N ASP A 187 -8.22 -14.76 -1.96
CA ASP A 187 -9.67 -14.96 -1.99
C ASP A 187 -10.23 -15.02 -3.41
N ILE A 188 -11.56 -15.17 -3.53
CA ILE A 188 -12.26 -15.25 -4.82
C ILE A 188 -12.08 -14.00 -5.70
N ALA A 189 -11.74 -12.84 -5.12
CA ALA A 189 -11.47 -11.60 -5.84
C ALA A 189 -9.97 -11.31 -5.98
N GLY A 190 -9.10 -12.20 -5.52
CA GLY A 190 -7.64 -12.05 -5.57
C GLY A 190 -7.03 -11.15 -4.51
N HIS A 191 -7.76 -10.87 -3.43
CA HIS A 191 -7.17 -10.20 -2.27
C HIS A 191 -6.47 -11.25 -1.40
N ASN A 192 -5.22 -10.96 -1.05
CA ASN A 192 -4.51 -11.71 -0.01
C ASN A 192 -4.90 -11.18 1.39
N PRO A 193 -4.46 -11.82 2.49
CA PRO A 193 -4.82 -11.41 3.84
C PRO A 193 -4.35 -9.99 4.20
N VAL A 194 -3.22 -9.53 3.65
CA VAL A 194 -2.72 -8.15 3.83
C VAL A 194 -3.70 -7.13 3.22
N ALA A 195 -4.19 -7.41 2.02
CA ALA A 195 -5.20 -6.58 1.35
C ALA A 195 -6.53 -6.59 2.12
N CYS A 196 -6.98 -7.75 2.59
CA CYS A 196 -8.18 -7.85 3.41
C CYS A 196 -8.08 -7.09 4.75
N ALA A 197 -6.88 -7.06 5.37
CA ALA A 197 -6.64 -6.38 6.64
C ALA A 197 -6.61 -4.85 6.53
N THR A 198 -6.32 -4.35 5.32
CA THR A 198 -6.12 -2.93 5.00
C THR A 198 -7.20 -2.37 4.05
N GLY A 199 -8.18 -3.20 3.70
CA GLY A 199 -9.31 -2.84 2.84
C GLY A 199 -10.36 -1.98 3.54
N VAL A 200 -11.52 -1.84 2.89
CA VAL A 200 -12.65 -1.09 3.46
C VAL A 200 -13.07 -1.70 4.80
N GLY A 201 -13.19 -0.86 5.83
CA GLY A 201 -13.49 -1.31 7.20
C GLY A 201 -12.28 -1.82 7.97
N ALA A 202 -11.05 -1.49 7.54
CA ALA A 202 -9.85 -1.70 8.35
C ALA A 202 -9.96 -1.00 9.70
N CYS A 203 -9.42 -1.63 10.74
CA CYS A 203 -9.42 -1.12 12.11
C CYS A 203 -8.07 -1.36 12.78
N ALA A 204 -7.86 -0.80 13.97
CA ALA A 204 -6.58 -0.97 14.68
C ALA A 204 -6.19 -2.46 14.88
N THR A 205 -7.18 -3.33 15.11
CA THR A 205 -6.99 -4.78 15.24
C THR A 205 -6.50 -5.41 13.94
N SER A 206 -7.14 -5.14 12.80
CA SER A 206 -6.75 -5.71 11.51
C SER A 206 -5.40 -5.16 11.04
N LEU A 207 -5.15 -3.87 11.23
CA LEU A 207 -3.88 -3.24 10.87
C LEU A 207 -2.69 -3.78 11.68
N ALA A 208 -2.92 -4.23 12.92
CA ALA A 208 -1.88 -4.87 13.74
C ALA A 208 -1.44 -6.23 13.21
N LEU A 209 -2.25 -6.88 12.36
CA LEU A 209 -1.92 -8.17 11.73
C LEU A 209 -1.03 -8.00 10.48
N VAL A 210 -0.91 -6.80 9.92
CA VAL A 210 -0.14 -6.56 8.70
C VAL A 210 1.35 -6.93 8.85
N PRO A 211 2.09 -6.49 9.89
CA PRO A 211 3.50 -6.86 10.04
C PRO A 211 3.78 -8.37 10.09
N PRO A 212 3.08 -9.19 10.92
CA PRO A 212 3.32 -10.63 10.94
C PRO A 212 2.90 -11.33 9.63
N LEU A 213 1.84 -10.89 8.94
CA LEU A 213 1.47 -11.42 7.63
C LEU A 213 2.59 -11.22 6.60
N VAL A 214 3.14 -10.01 6.53
CA VAL A 214 4.23 -9.69 5.60
C VAL A 214 5.53 -10.42 5.97
N ALA A 215 5.83 -10.54 7.27
CA ALA A 215 6.98 -11.32 7.74
C ALA A 215 6.89 -12.81 7.37
N ALA A 216 5.67 -13.34 7.26
CA ALA A 216 5.40 -14.70 6.82
C ALA A 216 5.22 -14.85 5.29
N GLY A 217 5.50 -13.79 4.51
CA GLY A 217 5.52 -13.84 3.05
C GLY A 217 4.27 -13.33 2.34
N GLY A 218 3.29 -12.75 3.05
CA GLY A 218 2.15 -12.08 2.42
C GLY A 218 2.59 -10.86 1.61
N ASP A 219 2.20 -10.77 0.34
CA ASP A 219 2.67 -9.72 -0.58
C ASP A 219 1.96 -8.37 -0.30
N PRO A 220 2.68 -7.34 0.17
CA PRO A 220 2.10 -6.02 0.41
C PRO A 220 1.93 -5.22 -0.90
N ASN A 221 2.21 -5.79 -2.07
CA ASN A 221 2.05 -5.15 -3.38
C ASN A 221 1.06 -5.89 -4.31
N CYS A 222 0.22 -6.77 -3.76
CA CYS A 222 -0.66 -7.61 -4.56
C CYS A 222 -1.62 -6.79 -5.46
N VAL A 223 -1.95 -7.35 -6.61
CA VAL A 223 -2.98 -6.85 -7.53
C VAL A 223 -4.11 -7.86 -7.55
N ASN A 224 -5.33 -7.39 -7.27
CA ASN A 224 -6.51 -8.26 -7.21
C ASN A 224 -6.99 -8.64 -8.63
N ARG A 225 -7.99 -9.53 -8.73
CA ARG A 225 -8.55 -9.97 -10.01
C ARG A 225 -9.27 -8.86 -10.77
N PHE A 226 -9.52 -7.71 -10.15
CA PHE A 226 -10.03 -6.53 -10.84
C PHE A 226 -8.94 -5.66 -11.46
N GLY A 227 -7.67 -6.05 -11.31
CA GLY A 227 -6.51 -5.27 -11.75
C GLY A 227 -6.16 -4.13 -10.79
N GLU A 228 -6.75 -4.08 -9.60
CA GLU A 228 -6.54 -2.99 -8.64
C GLU A 228 -5.37 -3.33 -7.70
N PRO A 229 -4.36 -2.45 -7.60
CA PRO A 229 -3.32 -2.57 -6.60
C PRO A 229 -3.87 -2.39 -5.19
N ILE A 230 -3.31 -3.09 -4.21
CA ILE A 230 -3.71 -3.04 -2.79
C ILE A 230 -3.89 -1.63 -2.20
N LEU A 231 -3.12 -0.63 -2.66
CA LEU A 231 -3.25 0.76 -2.20
C LEU A 231 -4.56 1.45 -2.63
N MET A 232 -5.30 0.90 -3.61
CA MET A 232 -6.48 1.57 -4.15
C MET A 232 -7.64 1.65 -3.16
N ALA A 233 -7.85 0.62 -2.33
CA ALA A 233 -8.90 0.65 -1.32
C ALA A 233 -8.73 1.81 -0.32
N PRO A 234 -7.59 1.95 0.39
CA PRO A 234 -7.40 3.06 1.33
C PRO A 234 -7.31 4.42 0.64
N ILE A 235 -6.84 4.50 -0.61
CA ILE A 235 -6.85 5.75 -1.37
C ILE A 235 -8.27 6.21 -1.68
N SER A 236 -9.15 5.28 -2.10
CA SER A 236 -10.52 5.60 -2.53
C SER A 236 -11.40 6.11 -1.38
N ILE A 237 -11.19 5.60 -0.16
CA ILE A 237 -11.93 6.02 1.03
C ILE A 237 -11.19 7.08 1.88
N GLY A 238 -9.94 7.41 1.53
CA GLY A 238 -9.14 8.37 2.28
C GLY A 238 -8.56 7.86 3.61
N ASP A 239 -8.45 6.54 3.80
CA ASP A 239 -7.95 5.94 5.04
C ASP A 239 -6.42 6.08 5.16
N ALA A 240 -6.00 7.10 5.90
CA ALA A 240 -4.60 7.39 6.14
C ALA A 240 -3.89 6.34 7.02
N ALA A 241 -4.62 5.62 7.88
CA ALA A 241 -4.04 4.62 8.77
C ALA A 241 -3.67 3.36 7.98
N ALA A 242 -4.63 2.81 7.21
CA ALA A 242 -4.40 1.68 6.32
C ALA A 242 -3.35 2.01 5.25
N PHE A 243 -3.42 3.19 4.63
CA PHE A 243 -2.42 3.65 3.67
C PHE A 243 -1.00 3.70 4.29
N THR A 244 -0.86 4.23 5.50
CA THR A 244 0.45 4.29 6.19
C THR A 244 0.95 2.90 6.59
N ALA A 245 0.05 2.00 7.01
CA ALA A 245 0.40 0.62 7.34
C ALA A 245 0.97 -0.11 6.12
N LEU A 246 0.31 -0.01 4.96
CA LEU A 246 0.78 -0.57 3.70
C LEU A 246 2.13 0.01 3.27
N LEU A 247 2.33 1.33 3.35
CA LEU A 247 3.62 1.92 3.04
C LEU A 247 4.74 1.39 3.96
N ARG A 248 4.48 1.24 5.26
CA ARG A 248 5.43 0.63 6.22
C ARG A 248 5.70 -0.84 5.91
N ALA A 249 4.71 -1.54 5.37
CA ALA A 249 4.83 -2.92 4.92
C ALA A 249 5.60 -3.07 3.59
N GLY A 250 5.93 -1.99 2.88
CA GLY A 250 6.67 -2.05 1.62
C GLY A 250 5.79 -1.95 0.37
N ALA A 251 4.54 -1.50 0.49
CA ALA A 251 3.60 -1.33 -0.63
C ALA A 251 3.91 -0.14 -1.57
N ALA A 252 5.11 0.44 -1.49
CA ALA A 252 5.45 1.65 -2.24
C ALA A 252 5.47 1.41 -3.76
N ALA A 253 5.82 0.20 -4.22
CA ALA A 253 5.83 -0.13 -5.65
C ALA A 253 4.42 -0.08 -6.25
N SER A 254 3.39 -0.42 -5.47
CA SER A 254 1.99 -0.32 -5.91
C SER A 254 1.56 1.10 -6.30
N LEU A 255 2.27 2.16 -5.87
CA LEU A 255 1.96 3.54 -6.26
C LEU A 255 2.05 3.79 -7.77
N HIS A 256 2.83 2.97 -8.48
CA HIS A 256 3.15 3.15 -9.89
C HIS A 256 2.50 2.09 -10.79
N VAL A 257 1.74 1.15 -10.20
CA VAL A 257 1.02 0.14 -10.99
C VAL A 257 -0.14 0.82 -11.73
N PRO A 258 -0.27 0.62 -13.06
CA PRO A 258 -1.37 1.18 -13.84
C PRO A 258 -2.72 0.65 -13.37
N LEU A 259 -3.72 1.53 -13.34
CA LEU A 259 -5.09 1.19 -12.96
C LEU A 259 -5.87 0.57 -14.12
N PRO A 260 -6.84 -0.32 -13.83
CA PRO A 260 -7.66 -0.93 -14.85
C PRO A 260 -8.44 0.12 -15.65
N GLY A 261 -8.53 -0.09 -16.95
CA GLY A 261 -9.21 0.83 -17.89
C GLY A 261 -8.45 2.12 -18.21
N SER A 262 -7.26 2.37 -17.66
CA SER A 262 -6.45 3.52 -18.05
C SER A 262 -4.94 3.33 -17.73
N PRO A 263 -4.09 3.02 -18.73
CA PRO A 263 -2.64 2.85 -18.51
C PRO A 263 -1.95 4.14 -18.04
N ALA A 264 -2.62 5.28 -18.19
CA ALA A 264 -2.20 6.60 -17.72
C ALA A 264 -2.21 6.76 -16.19
N ARG A 265 -3.18 6.10 -15.54
CA ARG A 265 -3.56 6.38 -14.16
C ARG A 265 -2.89 5.40 -13.22
N THR A 266 -2.31 5.91 -12.14
CA THR A 266 -1.70 5.10 -11.08
C THR A 266 -2.23 5.55 -9.72
N PRO A 267 -2.12 4.73 -8.66
CA PRO A 267 -2.50 5.15 -7.31
C PRO A 267 -1.82 6.45 -6.86
N ALA A 268 -0.56 6.68 -7.26
CA ALA A 268 0.15 7.94 -7.01
C ALA A 268 -0.62 9.18 -7.49
N GLN A 269 -1.22 9.12 -8.68
CA GLN A 269 -1.97 10.24 -9.24
C GLN A 269 -3.31 10.46 -8.52
N SER A 270 -3.93 9.39 -8.04
CA SER A 270 -5.19 9.45 -7.27
C SER A 270 -5.02 10.12 -5.90
N LEU A 271 -3.80 10.16 -5.34
CA LEU A 271 -3.51 10.87 -4.08
C LEU A 271 -3.73 12.38 -4.15
N ASN A 272 -3.75 12.97 -5.36
CA ASN A 272 -3.93 14.41 -5.52
C ASN A 272 -5.26 14.93 -4.95
N GLY A 273 -6.29 14.08 -4.90
CA GLY A 273 -7.58 14.40 -4.28
C GLY A 273 -7.56 14.40 -2.74
N SER A 274 -6.51 13.87 -2.10
CA SER A 274 -6.46 13.72 -0.64
C SER A 274 -5.18 14.31 -0.01
N PRO A 275 -5.26 15.54 0.53
CA PRO A 275 -4.15 16.15 1.26
C PRO A 275 -3.67 15.32 2.45
N ALA A 276 -4.55 14.55 3.11
CA ALA A 276 -4.21 13.69 4.24
C ALA A 276 -3.27 12.56 3.82
N LEU A 277 -3.62 11.82 2.76
CA LEU A 277 -2.77 10.73 2.25
C LEU A 277 -1.45 11.26 1.70
N MET A 278 -1.46 12.42 1.05
CA MET A 278 -0.23 13.08 0.61
C MET A 278 0.71 13.45 1.77
N ARG A 279 0.16 13.87 2.93
CA ARG A 279 0.95 14.09 4.15
C ARG A 279 1.53 12.78 4.67
N SER A 280 0.73 11.71 4.70
CA SER A 280 1.19 10.37 5.11
C SER A 280 2.32 9.85 4.23
N LEU A 281 2.18 9.94 2.89
CA LEU A 281 3.23 9.56 1.95
C LEU A 281 4.52 10.37 2.20
N THR A 282 4.39 11.68 2.33
CA THR A 282 5.55 12.57 2.56
C THR A 282 6.21 12.30 3.92
N ALA A 283 5.44 11.93 4.94
CA ALA A 283 5.94 11.58 6.26
C ALA A 283 6.64 10.21 6.26
N TRP A 284 6.07 9.22 5.57
CA TRP A 284 6.68 7.91 5.35
C TRP A 284 7.97 8.04 4.55
N GLN A 285 7.99 8.74 3.42
CA GLN A 285 9.19 8.96 2.60
C GLN A 285 10.31 9.63 3.42
N ARG A 286 9.97 10.63 4.24
CA ARG A 286 10.95 11.26 5.16
C ARG A 286 11.49 10.28 6.21
N SER A 287 10.69 9.31 6.63
CA SER A 287 11.08 8.32 7.64
C SER A 287 11.90 7.19 7.02
N ALA A 288 11.50 6.70 5.83
CA ALA A 288 12.26 5.76 5.02
C ALA A 288 13.62 6.34 4.62
N ALA A 289 13.64 7.58 4.13
CA ALA A 289 14.88 8.31 3.83
C ALA A 289 15.72 8.58 5.08
N ARG A 290 15.14 8.58 6.29
CA ARG A 290 15.92 8.63 7.55
C ARG A 290 16.49 7.26 7.92
N GLY A 291 15.72 6.19 7.76
CA GLY A 291 16.18 4.81 8.00
C GLY A 291 17.22 4.31 7.00
N ALA A 292 17.20 4.82 5.77
CA ALA A 292 18.19 4.53 4.73
C ALA A 292 19.51 5.29 4.89
N ARG A 293 19.57 6.31 5.77
CA ARG A 293 20.82 7.05 6.02
C ARG A 293 21.77 6.16 6.77
N ARG A 294 22.84 5.78 6.10
CA ARG A 294 23.94 5.02 6.69
C ARG A 294 25.10 5.94 6.98
N CYS A 295 25.82 5.61 8.03
CA CYS A 295 27.04 6.30 8.39
C CYS A 295 28.08 6.03 7.31
N ALA A 296 28.66 7.08 6.74
CA ALA A 296 29.68 6.93 5.70
C ALA A 296 30.96 6.24 6.21
N ALA A 297 31.24 6.31 7.51
CA ALA A 297 32.41 5.66 8.12
C ALA A 297 32.20 4.18 8.45
N CYS A 298 31.04 3.81 9.01
CA CYS A 298 30.82 2.47 9.58
C CYS A 298 29.57 1.75 9.08
N GLY A 299 28.74 2.37 8.24
CA GLY A 299 27.54 1.76 7.66
C GLY A 299 26.31 1.65 8.57
N ALA A 300 26.44 1.95 9.87
CA ALA A 300 25.34 1.95 10.83
C ALA A 300 24.29 3.04 10.52
N ALA A 301 23.08 2.92 11.07
CA ALA A 301 22.05 3.95 10.91
C ALA A 301 22.54 5.32 11.41
N ALA A 302 22.35 6.36 10.60
CA ALA A 302 22.91 7.69 10.84
C ALA A 302 21.82 8.76 10.90
N SER A 303 21.88 9.58 11.96
CA SER A 303 20.92 10.66 12.20
C SER A 303 21.52 12.05 12.05
N ARG A 304 22.86 12.17 12.10
CA ARG A 304 23.59 13.44 11.95
C ARG A 304 24.06 13.59 10.51
N GLN A 305 23.92 14.79 9.96
CA GLN A 305 24.43 15.13 8.63
C GLN A 305 25.65 16.03 8.77
N CYS A 306 26.58 15.96 7.81
CA CYS A 306 27.63 16.96 7.71
C CYS A 306 26.99 18.35 7.58
N GLU A 307 27.37 19.31 8.43
CA GLU A 307 26.77 20.65 8.46
C GLU A 307 27.03 21.45 7.17
N GLN A 308 28.14 21.13 6.49
CA GLN A 308 28.59 21.83 5.29
C GLN A 308 27.91 21.30 4.01
N CYS A 309 27.96 19.98 3.75
CA CYS A 309 27.37 19.43 2.53
C CYS A 309 25.92 18.98 2.69
N ARG A 310 25.50 18.56 3.90
CA ARG A 310 24.17 17.97 4.22
C ARG A 310 23.79 16.73 3.41
N VAL A 311 24.73 16.15 2.66
CA VAL A 311 24.55 14.95 1.83
C VAL A 311 25.08 13.70 2.53
N THR A 312 26.20 13.81 3.23
CA THR A 312 26.81 12.69 3.97
C THR A 312 26.31 12.63 5.41
N TYR A 313 26.06 11.41 5.89
CA TYR A 313 25.51 11.16 7.22
C TYR A 313 26.46 10.36 8.11
N TYR A 314 26.37 10.60 9.41
CA TYR A 314 27.16 9.96 10.45
C TYR A 314 26.31 9.58 11.67
N CYS A 315 26.67 8.49 12.35
CA CYS A 315 26.05 8.13 13.63
C CYS A 315 26.62 8.97 14.79
N THR A 316 27.93 9.21 14.78
CA THR A 316 28.66 9.98 15.79
C THR A 316 29.59 11.02 15.17
N ARG A 317 29.99 12.00 15.98
CA ARG A 317 31.02 12.97 15.59
C ARG A 317 32.37 12.28 15.31
N ASP A 318 32.68 11.22 16.03
CA ASP A 318 33.93 10.48 15.85
C ASP A 318 33.98 9.79 14.47
N CYS A 319 32.86 9.20 14.04
CA CYS A 319 32.74 8.67 12.69
C CYS A 319 32.89 9.76 11.61
N GLN A 320 32.37 10.97 11.85
CA GLN A 320 32.59 12.08 10.94
C GLN A 320 34.07 12.46 10.87
N VAL A 321 34.78 12.56 12.00
CA VAL A 321 36.21 12.91 12.05
C VAL A 321 37.07 11.82 11.40
N ALA A 322 36.72 10.55 11.59
CA ALA A 322 37.41 9.42 10.98
C ALA A 322 37.28 9.44 9.44
N ASP A 323 36.08 9.67 8.92
CA ASP A 323 35.83 9.82 7.49
C ASP A 323 36.35 11.16 6.93
N TRP A 324 36.64 12.15 7.78
CA TRP A 324 37.06 13.49 7.34
C TRP A 324 38.46 13.52 6.73
N LYS A 325 39.40 12.73 7.27
CA LYS A 325 40.83 12.82 6.95
C LYS A 325 41.26 11.69 5.98
N GLY A 326 42.34 11.93 5.22
CA GLY A 326 42.99 10.90 4.38
C GLY A 326 42.79 11.06 2.87
N ALA A 327 43.52 10.25 2.10
CA ALA A 327 43.55 10.28 0.63
C ALA A 327 42.31 9.66 -0.04
N ALA A 328 41.25 9.36 0.70
CA ALA A 328 39.90 9.02 0.23
C ALA A 328 38.81 9.65 1.10
N GLY A 329 39.16 10.50 2.07
CA GLY A 329 38.24 11.04 3.07
C GLY A 329 37.25 12.06 2.50
N HIS A 330 36.10 12.17 3.16
CA HIS A 330 34.97 13.02 2.78
C HIS A 330 35.33 14.49 2.56
N LYS A 331 36.36 15.04 3.24
CA LYS A 331 36.79 16.45 3.08
C LYS A 331 36.98 16.87 1.62
N ARG A 332 37.40 15.96 0.73
CA ARG A 332 37.64 16.28 -0.69
C ARG A 332 36.40 16.20 -1.57
N THR A 333 35.36 15.50 -1.11
CA THR A 333 34.08 15.34 -1.82
C THR A 333 32.95 16.13 -1.15
N CYS A 334 33.23 16.76 -0.01
CA CYS A 334 32.30 17.57 0.77
C CYS A 334 31.84 18.79 -0.03
N GLY A 335 30.56 18.79 -0.44
CA GLY A 335 29.96 19.84 -1.26
C GLY A 335 30.05 19.61 -2.77
N SER A 336 30.67 18.52 -3.21
CA SER A 336 30.88 18.19 -4.64
C SER A 336 29.88 17.16 -5.17
N VAL A 337 29.39 16.26 -4.31
CA VAL A 337 28.58 15.08 -4.71
C VAL A 337 27.15 15.22 -4.18
N GLY A 338 26.15 15.03 -5.05
CA GLY A 338 24.73 14.96 -4.68
C GLY A 338 23.90 16.22 -4.91
N ALA A 339 24.49 17.29 -5.44
CA ALA A 339 23.74 18.44 -5.92
C ALA A 339 23.40 18.25 -7.41
N VAL A 340 22.13 18.45 -7.79
CA VAL A 340 21.80 18.66 -9.20
C VAL A 340 22.32 20.04 -9.57
N ASP A 341 23.16 20.09 -10.60
CA ASP A 341 23.63 21.36 -11.15
C ASP A 341 22.48 22.04 -11.89
N VAL A 342 22.12 23.23 -11.42
CA VAL A 342 21.06 24.04 -12.01
C VAL A 342 21.70 25.28 -12.63
N ASP A 343 21.73 25.33 -13.97
CA ASP A 343 22.10 26.56 -14.68
C ASP A 343 20.89 27.50 -14.73
N VAL A 344 20.91 28.49 -13.84
CA VAL A 344 19.87 29.50 -13.67
C VAL A 344 19.64 30.32 -14.94
N ARG A 345 20.62 30.43 -15.86
CA ARG A 345 20.47 31.17 -17.12
C ARG A 345 19.44 30.58 -18.07
N THR A 346 19.28 29.26 -18.00
CA THR A 346 18.36 28.52 -18.86
C THR A 346 16.92 28.55 -18.34
N MET A 347 16.68 29.30 -17.25
CA MET A 347 15.43 29.33 -16.51
C MET A 347 14.75 30.70 -16.63
N THR A 348 13.43 30.72 -16.47
CA THR A 348 12.63 31.95 -16.56
C THR A 348 11.63 32.04 -15.41
N THR A 349 11.18 33.25 -15.07
CA THR A 349 9.98 33.47 -14.24
C THR A 349 8.70 33.47 -15.06
N ASP A 350 8.83 33.62 -16.38
CA ASP A 350 7.74 33.88 -17.30
C ASP A 350 7.30 32.60 -18.00
N GLY A 351 6.02 32.24 -17.89
CA GLY A 351 5.45 31.09 -18.57
C GLY A 351 4.11 30.63 -17.98
N PRO A 352 3.33 29.81 -18.69
CA PRO A 352 1.99 29.38 -18.28
C PRO A 352 2.02 28.30 -17.17
N ALA A 353 3.04 28.31 -16.30
CA ALA A 353 3.04 27.49 -15.11
C ALA A 353 1.91 27.97 -14.21
N MET A 354 0.79 27.25 -14.18
CA MET A 354 -0.38 27.64 -13.41
C MET A 354 0.05 27.92 -11.96
N PRO A 355 0.10 29.19 -11.53
CA PRO A 355 0.55 29.50 -10.19
C PRO A 355 -0.46 28.91 -9.22
N ARG A 356 -0.01 28.42 -8.06
CA ARG A 356 -0.91 28.38 -6.89
C ARG A 356 -1.26 29.82 -6.60
N GLY A 357 -2.34 30.29 -7.20
CA GLY A 357 -2.57 31.70 -7.36
C GLY A 357 -4.04 31.98 -7.49
N THR A 358 -4.72 31.50 -8.52
CA THR A 358 -6.08 31.97 -8.75
C THR A 358 -7.05 31.54 -7.65
N THR A 359 -7.11 30.25 -7.33
CA THR A 359 -8.01 29.73 -6.28
C THR A 359 -7.52 30.07 -4.86
N THR A 360 -6.22 30.00 -4.59
CA THR A 360 -5.66 30.33 -3.27
C THR A 360 -5.65 31.82 -2.98
N ARG A 361 -5.41 32.71 -3.96
CA ARG A 361 -5.57 34.16 -3.80
C ARG A 361 -7.04 34.55 -3.67
N MET A 362 -7.95 33.87 -4.39
CA MET A 362 -9.39 34.07 -4.21
C MET A 362 -9.83 33.70 -2.78
N MET A 363 -9.39 32.55 -2.28
CA MET A 363 -9.65 32.13 -0.89
C MET A 363 -8.95 33.01 0.15
N SER A 364 -7.73 33.48 -0.11
CA SER A 364 -7.00 34.37 0.80
C SER A 364 -7.60 35.77 0.85
N ARG A 365 -8.13 36.29 -0.27
CA ARG A 365 -8.93 37.52 -0.32
C ARG A 365 -10.25 37.38 0.44
N LEU A 366 -10.88 36.20 0.38
CA LEU A 366 -12.11 35.89 1.12
C LEU A 366 -11.88 35.67 2.62
N THR A 367 -10.66 35.30 3.05
CA THR A 367 -10.35 34.92 4.44
C THR A 367 -9.40 35.88 5.16
N GLY A 368 -8.94 36.94 4.50
CA GLY A 368 -8.04 37.94 5.07
C GLY A 368 -6.59 37.47 5.28
N ALA A 369 -6.18 36.33 4.71
CA ALA A 369 -4.82 35.83 4.83
C ALA A 369 -3.85 36.62 3.94
N VAL A 370 -2.79 37.20 4.53
CA VAL A 370 -1.76 37.99 3.84
C VAL A 370 -1.01 37.13 2.82
N THR A 371 -1.02 37.54 1.54
CA THR A 371 -0.16 36.97 0.51
C THR A 371 1.19 37.68 0.53
N ARG A 372 2.31 36.93 0.63
CA ARG A 372 3.66 37.47 0.40
C ARG A 372 3.86 37.76 -1.09
N GLU A 373 4.63 38.81 -1.40
CA GLU A 373 5.04 39.14 -2.77
C GLU A 373 5.91 38.02 -3.37
N ASP A 374 5.87 37.90 -4.71
CA ASP A 374 6.64 36.91 -5.48
C ASP A 374 8.14 37.28 -5.43
N ASP A 375 8.83 36.94 -4.35
CA ASP A 375 10.27 37.18 -4.19
C ASP A 375 11.09 36.34 -5.19
N LYS A 376 12.11 36.97 -5.79
CA LYS A 376 13.05 36.34 -6.71
C LYS A 376 13.91 35.31 -5.98
N LEU A 377 14.21 34.18 -6.63
CA LEU A 377 15.25 33.27 -6.16
C LEU A 377 16.61 33.98 -6.23
N VAL A 378 17.14 34.43 -5.09
CA VAL A 378 18.51 34.96 -4.99
C VAL A 378 19.47 33.77 -4.97
N PRO A 379 20.43 33.67 -5.91
CA PRO A 379 21.44 32.61 -5.90
C PRO A 379 22.26 32.70 -4.60
N VAL A 380 22.28 31.61 -3.83
CA VAL A 380 23.09 31.51 -2.62
C VAL A 380 24.31 30.66 -2.94
N SER A 381 25.50 31.09 -2.52
CA SER A 381 26.72 30.29 -2.68
C SER A 381 26.59 28.97 -1.90
N GLY A 382 26.90 27.85 -2.55
CA GLY A 382 26.87 26.51 -1.94
C GLY A 382 25.67 25.66 -2.33
N THR A 383 25.49 24.54 -1.63
CA THR A 383 24.40 23.58 -1.89
C THR A 383 23.13 24.00 -1.14
N PHE A 384 22.01 24.15 -1.85
CA PHE A 384 20.72 24.51 -1.27
C PHE A 384 19.63 23.49 -1.65
N LYS A 385 18.54 23.46 -0.88
CA LYS A 385 17.43 22.54 -1.13
C LYS A 385 16.42 23.18 -2.08
N VAL A 386 16.10 22.48 -3.16
CA VAL A 386 15.07 22.88 -4.12
C VAL A 386 13.94 21.87 -4.12
N LYS A 387 12.71 22.35 -4.23
CA LYS A 387 11.54 21.57 -4.57
C LYS A 387 11.38 21.60 -6.10
N VAL A 388 11.54 20.46 -6.74
CA VAL A 388 11.24 20.24 -8.16
C VAL A 388 9.78 19.81 -8.28
N GLN A 389 9.01 20.43 -9.18
CA GLN A 389 7.61 20.07 -9.43
C GLN A 389 7.36 19.97 -10.94
N VAL A 390 7.01 18.77 -11.40
CA VAL A 390 6.75 18.51 -12.83
C VAL A 390 5.29 18.82 -13.19
N PRO A 391 4.99 19.10 -14.47
CA PRO A 391 3.63 19.32 -14.92
C PRO A 391 2.75 18.08 -14.74
N VAL A 392 1.49 18.32 -14.35
CA VAL A 392 0.44 17.31 -14.31
C VAL A 392 0.06 16.96 -15.75
N ARG A 393 0.09 15.66 -16.09
CA ARG A 393 -0.42 15.17 -17.36
C ARG A 393 -1.93 14.92 -17.20
N MET A 394 -2.75 15.69 -17.93
CA MET A 394 -4.20 15.48 -17.95
C MET A 394 -4.53 14.17 -18.66
N ALA A 395 -5.58 13.50 -18.20
CA ALA A 395 -5.89 12.10 -18.51
C ALA A 395 -6.04 11.75 -20.00
N ALA A 396 -6.28 12.73 -20.88
CA ALA A 396 -6.47 12.49 -22.31
C ALA A 396 -5.17 12.12 -23.06
N ALA A 397 -3.98 12.40 -22.52
CA ALA A 397 -2.71 12.13 -23.21
C ALA A 397 -1.52 11.94 -22.24
N PRO A 398 -1.41 10.80 -21.55
CA PRO A 398 -0.36 10.53 -20.54
C PRO A 398 1.07 10.45 -21.09
N THR A 399 1.22 10.17 -22.39
CA THR A 399 2.51 10.05 -23.08
C THR A 399 2.86 11.30 -23.88
N ALA A 400 1.94 12.26 -24.00
CA ALA A 400 2.23 13.50 -24.72
C ALA A 400 3.27 14.34 -23.96
N PRO A 401 4.28 14.89 -24.66
CA PRO A 401 5.23 15.80 -24.04
C PRO A 401 4.49 17.02 -23.50
N THR A 402 4.60 17.25 -22.19
CA THR A 402 4.03 18.44 -21.57
C THR A 402 4.82 19.66 -22.01
N ARG A 403 4.20 20.57 -22.79
CA ARG A 403 4.82 21.86 -23.14
C ARG A 403 4.98 22.82 -21.95
N ALA A 404 4.51 22.41 -20.77
CA ALA A 404 4.61 23.17 -19.54
C ALA A 404 6.00 23.02 -18.90
N PRO A 405 6.55 24.10 -18.31
CA PRO A 405 7.85 24.06 -17.65
C PRO A 405 7.81 23.34 -16.29
N ILE A 406 8.95 22.81 -15.85
CA ILE A 406 9.14 22.30 -14.48
C ILE A 406 9.31 23.49 -13.53
N LYS A 407 8.58 23.49 -12.41
CA LYS A 407 8.70 24.52 -11.38
C LYS A 407 9.73 24.11 -10.34
N LEU A 408 10.75 24.93 -10.14
CA LEU A 408 11.78 24.78 -9.12
C LEU A 408 11.59 25.84 -8.04
N SER A 409 11.49 25.47 -6.77
CA SER A 409 11.22 26.42 -5.67
C SER A 409 12.17 26.24 -4.49
N ASN A 410 12.56 27.33 -3.81
CA ASN A 410 13.28 27.23 -2.53
C ASN A 410 12.31 26.99 -1.35
N ALA A 411 12.86 26.99 -0.13
CA ALA A 411 12.10 26.87 1.11
C ALA A 411 11.18 28.08 1.36
N ASP A 412 11.56 29.27 0.88
CA ASP A 412 10.84 30.52 1.09
C ASP A 412 9.69 30.75 0.08
N GLY A 413 9.56 29.86 -0.92
CA GLY A 413 8.48 29.89 -1.90
C GLY A 413 8.81 30.59 -3.23
N ALA A 414 9.96 31.24 -3.32
CA ALA A 414 10.51 31.78 -4.56
C ALA A 414 10.74 30.67 -5.59
N PHE A 415 10.55 30.95 -6.88
CA PHE A 415 10.62 29.91 -7.92
C PHE A 415 11.20 30.35 -9.27
N LEU A 416 11.65 29.34 -10.02
CA LEU A 416 12.09 29.43 -11.40
C LEU A 416 11.40 28.34 -12.23
N LEU A 417 11.25 28.58 -13.52
CA LEU A 417 10.66 27.68 -14.49
C LEU A 417 11.73 27.16 -15.44
N LEU A 418 11.87 25.84 -15.50
CA LEU A 418 12.77 25.15 -16.43
C LEU A 418 11.95 24.75 -17.68
N PRO A 419 12.24 25.32 -18.86
CA PRO A 419 11.48 25.05 -20.08
C PRO A 419 11.76 23.63 -20.62
N PRO A 420 10.77 23.00 -21.30
CA PRO A 420 10.94 21.67 -21.90
C PRO A 420 11.85 21.64 -23.13
N THR A 421 12.22 22.80 -23.67
CA THR A 421 12.93 22.98 -24.95
C THR A 421 14.11 23.93 -24.79
N GLY A 422 14.97 23.99 -25.82
CA GLY A 422 16.20 24.81 -25.81
C GLY A 422 17.32 24.19 -24.98
N ASP A 423 18.24 25.02 -24.49
CA ASP A 423 19.44 24.57 -23.77
C ASP A 423 19.12 23.82 -22.46
N ALA A 424 17.94 24.07 -21.89
CA ALA A 424 17.41 23.37 -20.70
C ALA A 424 16.86 21.97 -20.99
N ALA A 425 16.67 21.55 -22.24
CA ALA A 425 15.90 20.34 -22.58
C ALA A 425 16.50 19.05 -22.00
N GLY A 426 17.83 18.98 -21.89
CA GLY A 426 18.51 17.84 -21.25
C GLY A 426 18.19 17.74 -19.76
N ALA A 427 18.39 18.84 -19.02
CA ALA A 427 18.08 18.93 -17.60
C ALA A 427 16.59 18.68 -17.33
N TYR A 428 15.70 19.20 -18.19
CA TYR A 428 14.27 18.97 -18.11
C TYR A 428 13.93 17.48 -18.17
N ARG A 429 14.45 16.75 -19.16
CA ARG A 429 14.16 15.30 -19.32
C ARG A 429 14.63 14.48 -18.11
N VAL A 430 15.83 14.79 -17.59
CA VAL A 430 16.39 14.11 -16.43
C VAL A 430 15.52 14.36 -15.19
N LEU A 431 15.17 15.62 -14.92
CA LEU A 431 14.34 15.97 -13.78
C LEU A 431 12.90 15.45 -13.92
N ASP A 432 12.31 15.47 -15.12
CA ASP A 432 10.97 14.92 -15.37
C ASP A 432 10.96 13.40 -15.11
N ALA A 433 11.93 12.66 -15.64
CA ALA A 433 12.05 11.22 -15.43
C ALA A 433 12.27 10.88 -13.95
N LEU A 434 13.22 11.56 -13.30
CA LEU A 434 13.53 11.36 -11.89
C LEU A 434 12.32 11.63 -10.99
N VAL A 435 11.64 12.76 -11.17
CA VAL A 435 10.48 13.12 -10.35
C VAL A 435 9.31 12.18 -10.59
N ARG A 436 9.12 11.67 -11.81
CA ARG A 436 8.05 10.70 -12.11
C ARG A 436 8.34 9.32 -11.52
N ALA A 437 9.60 8.90 -11.50
CA ALA A 437 10.02 7.61 -10.94
C ALA A 437 10.08 7.63 -9.41
N GLU A 438 10.69 8.66 -8.82
CA GLU A 438 11.06 8.68 -7.40
C GLU A 438 10.40 9.80 -6.59
N GLY A 439 9.72 10.74 -7.27
CA GLY A 439 9.10 11.89 -6.63
C GLY A 439 7.80 11.54 -5.89
N VAL A 440 7.45 12.38 -4.93
CA VAL A 440 6.17 12.33 -4.21
C VAL A 440 5.03 12.41 -5.23
N ALA A 441 4.25 11.33 -5.29
CA ALA A 441 3.14 11.15 -6.23
C ALA A 441 3.53 11.27 -7.72
N GLY A 442 4.81 11.08 -8.06
CA GLY A 442 5.31 11.29 -9.42
C GLY A 442 5.25 12.75 -9.90
N LEU A 443 5.06 13.71 -8.98
CA LEU A 443 4.80 15.12 -9.30
C LEU A 443 5.80 16.10 -8.68
N LYS A 444 6.46 15.72 -7.59
CA LYS A 444 7.41 16.62 -6.91
C LYS A 444 8.54 15.86 -6.23
N ALA A 445 9.76 16.36 -6.30
CA ALA A 445 10.90 15.88 -5.54
C ALA A 445 11.56 17.02 -4.78
N TYR A 446 12.31 16.70 -3.74
CA TYR A 446 13.13 17.69 -3.03
C TYR A 446 14.59 17.29 -3.19
N LEU A 447 15.35 18.09 -3.94
CA LEU A 447 16.72 17.79 -4.30
C LEU A 447 17.67 18.80 -3.65
N ALA A 448 18.91 18.38 -3.42
CA ALA A 448 20.00 19.31 -3.21
C ALA A 448 20.41 19.86 -4.59
N ALA A 449 20.67 21.16 -4.68
CA ALA A 449 21.08 21.85 -5.89
C ALA A 449 22.24 22.79 -5.63
N ARG A 450 23.02 23.05 -6.67
CA ARG A 450 24.15 23.98 -6.68
C ARG A 450 23.94 24.95 -7.85
N ALA A 451 24.17 26.24 -7.61
CA ALA A 451 24.20 27.23 -8.68
C ALA A 451 25.55 27.15 -9.42
N LEU A 452 25.52 27.11 -10.75
CA LEU A 452 26.74 27.19 -11.56
C LEU A 452 27.14 28.65 -11.80
N PRO A 453 28.43 29.01 -11.68
CA PRO A 453 28.92 30.33 -12.04
C PRO A 453 28.81 30.59 -13.56
N PRO A 454 29.00 31.85 -14.02
CA PRO A 454 29.16 32.12 -15.44
C PRO A 454 30.27 31.31 -16.10
N PRO A 455 30.06 30.81 -17.34
CA PRO A 455 31.19 30.43 -18.16
C PRO A 455 32.15 31.60 -18.17
N SER A 456 33.43 31.32 -17.92
CA SER A 456 34.46 32.34 -18.11
C SER A 456 34.38 32.78 -19.58
N PRO A 457 34.39 34.09 -19.88
CA PRO A 457 34.46 34.55 -21.25
C PRO A 457 35.69 33.89 -21.88
N ILE A 458 35.44 33.13 -22.95
CA ILE A 458 36.50 32.60 -23.81
C ILE A 458 36.97 33.84 -24.58
N TRP A 459 38.11 34.39 -24.16
CA TRP A 459 38.78 35.50 -24.85
C TRP A 459 39.47 34.99 -26.11
#